data_AF-A0A948YX00-F1
#
_entry.id   AF-A0A948YX00-F1
#
_cell.length_a   1.000
_cell.length_b   1.000
_cell.length_c   1.000
_cell.angle_alpha   90.00
_cell.angle_beta   90.00
_cell.angle_gamma   90.00
#
_symmetry.space_group_name_H-M   'P 1'
#
loop_
_entity.id
_entity.type
_entity.pdbx_description
1 polymer ?
#
loop_
_entity_poly.entity_id
_entity_poly.type
_entity_poly.pdbx_seq_one_letter_code
_entity_poly.pdbx_strand_id
1 'polypeptide(L)'
;MEYPLPQFLSIKPKVAGPFNLAQLLWIVGGALVSIIFYFTAPLMTFVLIGIPIMIVAFILAFGKRKGFPIPTIIVRSFSFIFASKRYLWKKIDTPAIMLPKATKAKPVEPKDDKAISLKISGQSRLKEIGRLIEIHSK
;
A
#
# COMPACT_ATOMS: atom_id res chain seq x y z
N MET A 1 32.57 -6.69 -15.66
CA MET A 1 31.55 -7.53 -16.33
C MET A 1 30.35 -7.58 -15.43
N GLU A 2 29.22 -7.02 -15.85
CA GLU A 2 27.96 -7.11 -15.11
C GLU A 2 27.24 -8.38 -15.56
N TYR A 3 26.99 -9.30 -14.64
CA TYR A 3 26.24 -10.52 -14.94
C TYR A 3 24.73 -10.18 -14.91
N PRO A 4 23.98 -10.39 -16.00
CA PRO A 4 22.53 -10.23 -15.97
C PRO A 4 21.96 -11.29 -15.04
N LEU A 5 21.41 -10.86 -13.90
CA LEU A 5 20.80 -11.77 -12.94
C LEU A 5 19.49 -12.30 -13.55
N PRO A 6 19.34 -13.62 -13.73
CA PRO A 6 18.08 -14.18 -14.20
C PRO A 6 16.95 -13.91 -13.19
N GLN A 7 15.84 -13.34 -13.66
CA GLN A 7 14.70 -12.92 -12.82
C GLN A 7 13.88 -14.09 -12.21
N PHE A 8 14.34 -15.34 -12.35
CA PHE A 8 13.57 -16.53 -11.95
C PHE A 8 13.38 -16.69 -10.42
N LEU A 9 14.12 -15.94 -9.59
CA LEU A 9 13.99 -15.99 -8.12
C LEU A 9 12.62 -15.51 -7.60
N SER A 10 11.88 -14.71 -8.37
CA SER A 10 10.60 -14.12 -7.93
C SER A 10 9.37 -14.97 -8.26
N ILE A 11 9.55 -16.12 -8.93
CA ILE A 11 8.44 -16.97 -9.34
C ILE A 11 8.17 -17.98 -8.22
N LYS A 12 7.00 -17.85 -7.60
CA LYS A 12 6.54 -18.78 -6.57
C LYS A 12 6.46 -20.21 -7.14
N PRO A 13 7.01 -21.23 -6.46
CA PRO A 13 6.98 -22.59 -6.98
C PRO A 13 5.53 -23.08 -7.10
N LYS A 14 5.19 -23.61 -8.28
CA LYS A 14 3.95 -24.33 -8.51
C LYS A 14 4.22 -25.80 -8.18
N VAL A 15 3.45 -26.38 -7.27
CA VAL A 15 3.72 -27.73 -6.75
C VAL A 15 2.79 -28.78 -7.35
N ALA A 16 1.56 -28.40 -7.68
CA ALA A 16 0.60 -29.28 -8.35
C ALA A 16 0.18 -28.63 -9.67
N GLY A 17 1.01 -28.77 -10.70
CA GLY A 17 0.76 -28.23 -12.04
C GLY A 17 0.58 -26.70 -12.03
N PRO A 18 -0.65 -26.18 -12.23
CA PRO A 18 -0.91 -24.73 -12.16
C PRO A 18 -1.02 -24.17 -10.74
N PHE A 19 -1.17 -25.01 -9.70
CA PHE A 19 -1.46 -24.56 -8.34
C PHE A 19 -0.23 -24.35 -7.48
N ASN A 20 -0.27 -23.27 -6.69
CA ASN A 20 0.69 -23.03 -5.61
C ASN A 20 0.38 -23.93 -4.39
N LEU A 21 1.39 -24.25 -3.58
CA LEU A 21 1.22 -24.91 -2.28
C LEU A 21 0.10 -24.28 -1.44
N ALA A 22 0.11 -22.95 -1.34
CA ALA A 22 -0.90 -22.25 -0.56
C ALA A 22 -2.33 -22.49 -1.08
N GLN A 23 -2.51 -22.56 -2.40
CA GLN A 23 -3.81 -22.77 -3.03
C GLN A 23 -4.28 -24.21 -2.85
N LEU A 24 -3.36 -25.16 -2.99
CA LEU A 24 -3.63 -26.57 -2.76
C LEU A 24 -4.07 -26.82 -1.31
N LEU A 25 -3.38 -26.23 -0.34
CA LEU A 25 -3.73 -26.33 1.08
C LEU A 25 -5.16 -25.83 1.36
N TRP A 26 -5.59 -24.72 0.76
CA TRP A 26 -6.96 -24.21 0.93
C TRP A 26 -8.02 -25.12 0.28
N ILE A 27 -7.74 -25.67 -0.91
CA ILE A 27 -8.67 -26.59 -1.59
C ILE A 27 -8.80 -27.90 -0.83
N VAL A 28 -7.66 -28.51 -0.45
CA VAL A 28 -7.62 -29.75 0.32
C VAL A 28 -8.24 -29.56 1.69
N GLY A 29 -7.95 -28.44 2.36
CA GLY A 29 -8.56 -28.09 3.64
C GLY A 29 -10.07 -27.92 3.55
N GLY A 30 -10.56 -27.20 2.54
CA GLY A 30 -12.00 -27.05 2.29
C GLY A 30 -12.68 -28.39 2.00
N ALA A 31 -12.10 -29.21 1.12
CA ALA A 31 -12.63 -30.53 0.79
C ALA A 31 -12.66 -31.46 2.01
N LEU A 32 -11.60 -31.46 2.83
CA LEU A 32 -11.54 -32.27 4.05
C LEU A 32 -12.62 -31.85 5.05
N VAL A 33 -12.78 -30.55 5.28
CA VAL A 33 -13.83 -30.02 6.17
C VAL A 33 -15.22 -30.41 5.67
N SER A 34 -15.47 -30.30 4.36
CA SER A 34 -16.75 -30.71 3.77
C SER A 34 -17.00 -32.21 3.88
N ILE A 35 -15.99 -33.06 3.68
CA ILE A 35 -16.12 -34.52 3.86
C ILE A 35 -16.50 -34.84 5.31
N ILE A 36 -15.82 -34.24 6.29
CA ILE A 36 -16.13 -34.44 7.71
C ILE A 36 -17.58 -34.02 8.02
N PHE A 37 -18.00 -32.87 7.48
CA PHE A 37 -19.36 -32.37 7.65
C PHE A 37 -20.41 -33.26 7.00
N TYR A 38 -20.11 -33.85 5.83
CA TYR A 38 -20.98 -34.81 5.16
C TYR A 38 -21.21 -36.07 6.00
N PHE A 39 -20.19 -36.55 6.71
CA PHE A 39 -20.32 -37.73 7.58
C PHE A 39 -20.96 -37.44 8.94
N THR A 40 -20.88 -36.21 9.44
CA THR A 40 -21.32 -35.86 10.80
C THR A 40 -22.72 -35.25 10.84
N ALA A 41 -23.12 -34.53 9.79
CA ALA A 41 -24.35 -33.74 9.77
C ALA A 41 -25.40 -34.33 8.80
N PRO A 42 -26.71 -34.09 9.04
CA PRO A 42 -27.76 -34.39 8.08
C PRO A 42 -27.52 -33.67 6.74
N LEU A 43 -27.90 -34.31 5.62
CA LEU A 43 -27.71 -33.77 4.27
C LEU A 43 -28.19 -32.32 4.10
N MET A 44 -29.30 -31.93 4.74
CA MET A 44 -29.82 -30.57 4.71
C MET A 44 -28.84 -29.55 5.31
N THR A 45 -28.23 -29.87 6.46
CA THR A 45 -27.25 -29.01 7.13
C THR A 45 -25.95 -28.93 6.33
N PHE A 46 -25.54 -30.04 5.70
CA PHE A 46 -24.39 -30.07 4.81
C PHE A 46 -24.59 -29.16 3.58
N VAL A 47 -25.75 -29.20 2.94
CA VAL A 47 -26.03 -28.34 1.78
C VAL A 47 -26.06 -26.86 2.19
N LEU A 48 -26.66 -26.55 3.34
CA LEU A 48 -26.80 -25.17 3.80
C LEU A 48 -25.46 -24.54 4.25
N ILE A 49 -24.57 -25.30 4.89
CA ILE A 49 -23.34 -24.78 5.50
C ILE A 49 -22.07 -25.23 4.75
N GLY A 50 -22.04 -26.48 4.28
CA GLY A 50 -20.89 -27.07 3.59
C GLY A 50 -20.64 -26.46 2.21
N ILE A 51 -21.68 -26.19 1.42
CA ILE A 51 -21.55 -25.51 0.12
C ILE A 51 -20.94 -24.11 0.26
N PRO A 52 -21.46 -23.21 1.12
CA PRO A 52 -20.83 -21.89 1.28
C PRO A 52 -19.41 -21.99 1.83
N ILE A 53 -19.09 -22.95 2.70
CA ILE A 53 -17.71 -23.18 3.15
C ILE A 53 -16.78 -23.52 1.97
N MET A 54 -17.22 -24.40 1.07
CA MET A 54 -16.44 -24.73 -0.15
C MET A 54 -16.23 -23.52 -1.05
N ILE A 55 -17.29 -22.72 -1.24
CA ILE A 55 -17.20 -21.47 -2.03
C ILE A 55 -16.18 -20.52 -1.40
N VAL A 56 -16.23 -20.32 -0.09
CA VAL A 56 -15.28 -19.46 0.63
C VAL A 56 -13.85 -19.99 0.52
N ALA A 57 -13.63 -21.31 0.65
CA ALA A 57 -12.32 -21.92 0.47
C ALA A 57 -11.78 -21.69 -0.95
N PHE A 58 -12.64 -21.77 -1.96
CA PHE A 58 -12.27 -21.51 -3.36
C PHE A 58 -11.89 -20.04 -3.59
N ILE A 59 -12.65 -19.10 -3.01
CA ILE A 59 -12.35 -17.67 -3.05
C ILE A 59 -11.01 -17.38 -2.35
N LEU A 60 -10.70 -18.05 -1.24
CA LEU A 60 -9.41 -17.91 -0.57
C LEU A 60 -8.24 -18.47 -1.39
N ALA A 61 -8.46 -19.56 -2.14
CA ALA A 61 -7.44 -20.18 -2.97
C ALA A 61 -7.14 -19.35 -4.24
N PHE A 62 -8.17 -18.83 -4.93
CA PHE A 62 -7.99 -18.15 -6.22
C PHE A 62 -8.08 -16.63 -6.16
N GLY A 63 -8.70 -16.09 -5.13
CA GLY A 63 -8.88 -14.66 -4.95
C GLY A 63 -7.55 -13.95 -4.84
N LYS A 64 -7.35 -12.97 -5.72
CA LYS A 64 -6.24 -12.01 -5.66
C LYS A 64 -6.83 -10.61 -5.72
N ARG A 65 -6.42 -9.74 -4.79
CA ARG A 65 -6.78 -8.31 -4.81
C ARG A 65 -5.49 -7.50 -4.90
N LYS A 66 -5.40 -6.64 -5.92
CA LYS A 66 -4.23 -5.76 -6.16
C LYS A 66 -2.88 -6.51 -6.13
N GLY A 67 -2.83 -7.70 -6.74
CA GLY A 67 -1.62 -8.53 -6.79
C GLY A 67 -1.31 -9.35 -5.52
N PHE A 68 -2.04 -9.13 -4.42
CA PHE A 68 -1.86 -9.91 -3.19
C PHE A 68 -2.90 -11.03 -3.08
N PRO A 69 -2.50 -12.23 -2.62
CA PRO A 69 -3.44 -13.31 -2.33
C PRO A 69 -4.29 -12.96 -1.10
N ILE A 70 -5.59 -13.29 -1.16
CA ILE A 70 -6.57 -12.99 -0.10
C ILE A 70 -6.12 -13.44 1.30
N PRO A 71 -5.53 -14.65 1.51
CA PRO A 71 -5.07 -15.07 2.83
C PRO A 71 -4.07 -14.11 3.46
N THR A 72 -3.15 -13.55 2.67
CA THR A 72 -2.18 -12.56 3.16
C THR A 72 -2.86 -11.25 3.55
N ILE A 73 -3.90 -10.84 2.83
CA ILE A 73 -4.66 -9.65 3.17
C ILE A 73 -5.40 -9.87 4.49
N ILE A 74 -6.03 -11.03 4.69
CA ILE A 74 -6.74 -11.36 5.93
C ILE A 74 -5.77 -11.31 7.11
N VAL A 75 -4.62 -11.99 7.03
CA VAL A 75 -3.63 -11.99 8.11
C VAL A 75 -3.14 -10.57 8.43
N ARG A 76 -2.88 -9.75 7.40
CA ARG A 76 -2.50 -8.35 7.58
C ARG A 76 -3.61 -7.50 8.21
N SER A 77 -4.86 -7.71 7.81
CA SER A 77 -6.02 -7.03 8.38
C SER A 77 -6.18 -7.37 9.86
N PHE A 78 -6.14 -8.65 10.20
CA PHE A 78 -6.18 -9.11 11.60
C PHE A 78 -4.99 -8.53 12.39
N SER A 79 -3.77 -8.67 11.87
CA SER A 79 -2.58 -8.09 12.51
C SER A 79 -2.72 -6.58 12.72
N PHE A 80 -3.28 -5.83 11.78
CA PHE A 80 -3.50 -4.38 11.93
C PHE A 80 -4.55 -4.01 12.99
N ILE A 81 -5.58 -4.84 13.16
CA ILE A 81 -6.62 -4.64 14.18
C ILE A 81 -6.05 -4.92 15.57
N PHE A 82 -5.31 -6.02 15.73
CA PHE A 82 -4.75 -6.44 17.02
C PHE A 82 -3.40 -5.79 17.35
N ALA A 83 -2.71 -5.18 16.38
CA ALA A 83 -1.44 -4.51 16.62
C ALA A 83 -1.63 -3.26 17.49
N SER A 84 -0.74 -3.12 18.48
CA SER A 84 -0.63 -1.89 19.26
C SER A 84 -0.28 -0.71 18.34
N LYS A 85 -1.19 0.24 18.22
CA LYS A 85 -1.01 1.44 17.40
C LYS A 85 -0.11 2.43 18.15
N ARG A 86 1.20 2.23 18.06
CA ARG A 86 2.19 3.18 18.58
C ARG A 86 2.37 4.31 17.57
N TYR A 87 1.68 5.42 17.81
CA TYR A 87 1.90 6.67 17.09
C TYR A 87 3.13 7.35 17.68
N LEU A 88 4.31 6.99 17.18
CA LEU A 88 5.54 7.69 17.53
C LEU A 88 5.66 8.93 16.65
N TRP A 89 5.38 10.10 17.22
CA TRP A 89 5.75 11.35 16.59
C TRP A 89 7.27 11.48 16.64
N LYS A 90 7.91 11.37 15.48
CA LYS A 90 9.34 11.67 15.33
C LYS A 90 9.41 13.03 14.67
N LYS A 91 9.87 14.04 15.42
CA LYS A 91 10.28 15.32 14.84
C LYS A 91 11.39 15.01 13.85
N ILE A 92 11.04 15.00 12.58
CA ILE A 92 12.00 14.91 11.49
C ILE A 92 12.65 16.28 11.45
N ASP A 93 13.73 16.45 12.20
CA ASP A 93 14.74 17.46 11.92
C ASP A 93 15.45 17.00 10.65
N THR A 94 14.75 17.03 9.51
CA THR A 94 15.42 16.95 8.22
C THR A 94 16.39 18.12 8.19
N PRO A 95 17.73 17.92 8.16
CA PRO A 95 18.58 18.95 7.62
C PRO A 95 18.00 19.22 6.23
N ALA A 96 17.73 20.50 5.94
CA ALA A 96 17.24 20.92 4.64
C ALA A 96 17.99 20.09 3.60
N ILE A 97 17.26 19.31 2.81
CA ILE A 97 17.83 18.58 1.68
C ILE A 97 18.67 19.61 0.97
N MET A 98 19.99 19.48 1.09
CA MET A 98 20.91 20.28 0.34
C MET A 98 20.67 19.80 -1.08
N LEU A 99 19.72 20.46 -1.77
CA LEU A 99 19.75 20.53 -3.22
C LEU A 99 21.22 20.78 -3.54
N PRO A 100 21.89 19.88 -4.29
CA PRO A 100 23.29 20.06 -4.60
C PRO A 100 23.41 21.47 -5.15
N LYS A 101 24.10 22.31 -4.39
CA LYS A 101 24.36 23.70 -4.74
C LYS A 101 24.98 23.61 -6.12
N ALA A 102 24.20 23.99 -7.14
CA ALA A 102 24.63 23.94 -8.51
C ALA A 102 26.02 24.53 -8.55
N THR A 103 26.99 23.68 -8.89
CA THR A 103 28.38 24.04 -9.04
C THR A 103 28.40 25.33 -9.81
N LYS A 104 28.97 26.38 -9.22
CA LYS A 104 29.15 27.66 -9.88
C LYS A 104 30.01 27.43 -11.12
N ALA A 105 29.37 27.18 -12.25
CA ALA A 105 29.98 27.33 -13.56
C ALA A 105 30.28 28.83 -13.71
N LYS A 106 31.51 29.13 -14.14
CA LYS A 106 32.01 30.48 -14.38
C LYS A 106 31.11 31.23 -15.37
N PRO A 107 31.04 32.57 -15.27
CA PRO A 107 30.08 33.38 -16.02
C PRO A 107 30.45 33.41 -17.52
N VAL A 108 29.45 33.18 -18.37
CA VAL A 108 29.47 33.64 -19.75
C VAL A 108 28.23 34.52 -19.91
N GLU A 109 28.44 35.83 -19.84
CA GLU A 109 27.53 36.86 -20.36
C GLU A 109 27.99 37.23 -21.79
N PRO A 110 27.16 37.88 -22.63
CA PRO A 110 25.71 38.13 -22.56
C PRO A 110 24.98 37.85 -23.90
N LYS A 111 23.66 37.66 -23.86
CA LYS A 111 22.77 38.11 -24.94
C LYS A 111 21.46 38.60 -24.33
N ASP A 112 21.22 39.90 -24.52
CA ASP A 112 19.93 40.57 -24.32
C ASP A 112 18.82 39.85 -25.09
N ASP A 113 17.68 39.62 -24.43
CA ASP A 113 16.42 40.28 -24.80
C ASP A 113 15.24 39.79 -23.95
N LYS A 114 14.57 40.78 -23.33
CA LYS A 114 13.14 40.83 -22.96
C LYS A 114 12.62 39.95 -21.81
N ALA A 115 12.55 40.63 -20.65
CA ALA A 115 11.32 40.86 -19.89
C ALA A 115 10.39 39.67 -19.61
N ILE A 116 10.52 39.08 -18.41
CA ILE A 116 9.45 39.08 -17.41
C ILE A 116 10.13 39.26 -16.04
N SER A 117 10.08 40.46 -15.48
CA SER A 117 10.25 40.64 -14.04
C SER A 117 8.99 40.09 -13.37
N LEU A 118 9.09 38.96 -12.69
CA LEU A 118 8.06 38.56 -11.72
C LEU A 118 8.14 39.54 -10.54
N LYS A 119 7.52 40.71 -10.69
CA LYS A 119 7.08 41.56 -9.59
C LYS A 119 5.96 40.82 -8.86
N ILE A 120 6.31 39.84 -8.03
CA ILE A 120 5.45 39.45 -6.91
C ILE A 120 5.73 40.46 -5.80
N SER A 121 5.10 41.61 -6.00
CA SER A 121 5.04 42.74 -5.08
C SER A 121 4.41 42.30 -3.76
N GLY A 122 5.24 41.90 -2.81
CA GLY A 122 5.45 42.67 -1.59
C GLY A 122 4.24 43.29 -0.87
N GLN A 123 3.12 42.60 -0.69
CA GLN A 123 2.12 43.00 0.31
C GLN A 123 1.72 41.82 1.19
N SER A 124 2.24 41.87 2.43
CA SER A 124 2.02 40.91 3.50
C SER A 124 0.57 40.97 3.99
N ARG A 125 -0.23 40.00 3.55
CA ARG A 125 -1.63 39.80 4.01
C ARG A 125 -1.75 39.60 5.52
N LEU A 126 -0.66 39.22 6.19
CA LEU A 126 -0.60 39.07 7.65
C LEU A 126 -0.74 40.41 8.38
N LYS A 127 -0.17 41.50 7.82
CA LYS A 127 -0.25 42.82 8.44
C LYS A 127 -1.66 43.42 8.34
N GLU A 128 -2.36 43.09 7.26
CA GLU A 128 -3.74 43.50 7.03
C GLU A 128 -4.71 42.80 7.99
N ILE A 129 -4.52 41.49 8.21
CA ILE A 129 -5.31 40.70 9.17
C ILE A 129 -5.10 41.20 10.61
N GLY A 130 -3.86 41.49 11.01
CA GLY A 130 -3.57 42.03 12.36
C GLY A 130 -4.30 43.35 12.60
N ARG A 131 -4.31 44.24 11.61
CA ARG A 131 -5.01 45.54 11.70
C ARG A 131 -6.52 45.37 11.82
N LEU A 132 -7.12 44.39 11.13
CA LEU A 132 -8.56 44.13 11.22
C LEU A 132 -8.98 43.63 12.61
N ILE A 133 -8.14 42.84 13.26
CA ILE A 133 -8.40 42.37 14.63
C ILE A 133 -8.34 43.53 15.62
N GLU A 134 -7.37 44.43 15.48
CA GLU A 134 -7.26 45.62 16.35
C GLU A 134 -8.48 46.55 16.22
N ILE A 135 -8.96 46.76 15.00
CA ILE A 135 -10.11 47.66 14.74
C ILE A 135 -11.43 47.06 15.26
N HIS A 136 -11.57 45.73 15.24
CA HIS A 136 -12.83 45.06 15.59
C HIS A 136 -12.90 44.59 17.05
N SER A 137 -11.90 44.92 17.88
CA SER A 137 -11.95 44.65 19.33
C SER A 137 -12.62 45.81 20.09
N LYS A 138 -13.94 45.97 19.93
CA LYS A 138 -14.80 46.61 20.95
C LYS A 138 -16.24 46.16 20.85
#